data_AF-A0AAJ0MQX3-F1
#
_entry.id   AF-A0AAJ0MQX3-F1
#
_cell.length_a   1.000
_cell.length_b   1.000
_cell.length_c   1.000
_cell.angle_alpha   90.00
_cell.angle_beta   90.00
_cell.angle_gamma   90.00
#
_symmetry.space_group_name_H-M   'P 1'
#
loop_
_entity.id
_entity.type
_entity.pdbx_description
1 polymer ?
#
loop_
_entity_poly.entity_id
_entity_poly.type
_entity_poly.pdbx_seq_one_letter_code
_entity_poly.pdbx_strand_id
1 'polypeptide(L)'
;MASRQQTSHMAHVQLMGKAAMGRQVAEPIVASEEYMQYLTKLIPSTPELVKAGFVVSPLTPTELQAKVKCKNCHKRCTKPDRPPRGRNSSYAGNMEGSSNGSFTNETASTASNSGPSQTCRLRSHGELLDEGKQAETTSAAPPSPSQFRPAVAIDCEMGVSSDFESELIRLSLIDYFSGQILIDRLVRPKVPMQHMNTRYSGVTRQDLQNAIRNRTCILGGLEEARKEVWKFVGPQTVVVGHSVRNDLSALRWIHKRCVDSLVVEEGVRRKIKAKEEEEEKVREKQKDERLLEISLHCGPGMAEETRRMMEEEEIKEKEKMKKMRGKRGEDGMSLKALTKKKLGRVIQDGGKKGHDSVEDAVAARDLIHHHILGLMQKDKEKKEAEREAEAAFAQVLAEGTRDAEIGSVFAAFP
;
A
#
# COMPACT_ATOMS: atom_id res chain seq x y z
N MET A 1 41.61 -10.84 27.22
CA MET A 1 41.08 -9.60 26.60
C MET A 1 39.74 -9.77 25.88
N ALA A 2 39.29 -10.98 25.53
CA ALA A 2 37.99 -11.22 24.90
C ALA A 2 36.75 -11.00 25.81
N SER A 3 36.88 -11.24 27.12
CA SER A 3 35.76 -11.11 28.09
C SER A 3 35.33 -9.65 28.38
N ARG A 4 36.24 -8.66 28.23
CA ARG A 4 35.94 -7.23 28.42
C ARG A 4 35.22 -6.58 27.21
N GLN A 5 35.36 -7.15 26.01
CA GLN A 5 34.68 -6.63 24.81
C GLN A 5 33.22 -7.11 24.71
N GLN A 6 32.92 -8.34 25.16
CA GLN A 6 31.54 -8.85 25.17
C GLN A 6 30.66 -8.15 26.22
N THR A 7 31.21 -7.83 27.39
CA THR A 7 30.48 -7.13 28.47
C THR A 7 30.18 -5.67 28.12
N SER A 8 31.09 -4.99 27.42
CA SER A 8 30.88 -3.63 26.87
C SER A 8 29.78 -3.59 25.79
N HIS A 9 29.73 -4.60 24.90
CA HIS A 9 28.72 -4.67 23.85
C HIS A 9 27.32 -4.97 24.41
N MET A 10 27.21 -5.85 25.43
CA MET A 10 25.92 -6.12 26.08
C MET A 10 25.45 -4.92 26.92
N ALA A 11 26.35 -4.21 27.62
CA ALA A 11 26.00 -3.01 28.38
C ALA A 11 25.53 -1.86 27.47
N HIS A 12 26.12 -1.67 26.29
CA HIS A 12 25.71 -0.63 25.33
C HIS A 12 24.37 -0.95 24.64
N VAL A 13 24.08 -2.23 24.36
CA VAL A 13 22.77 -2.69 23.89
C VAL A 13 21.70 -2.50 24.99
N GLN A 14 22.07 -2.71 26.25
CA GLN A 14 21.18 -2.56 27.41
C GLN A 14 20.93 -1.09 27.80
N LEU A 15 21.88 -0.19 27.55
CA LEU A 15 21.72 1.27 27.71
C LEU A 15 20.86 1.90 26.60
N MET A 16 20.92 1.41 25.37
CA MET A 16 20.03 1.89 24.29
C MET A 16 18.63 1.24 24.35
N GLY A 17 18.52 0.00 24.84
CA GLY A 17 17.23 -0.64 25.11
C GLY A 17 16.40 0.06 26.19
N LYS A 18 17.05 0.69 27.19
CA LYS A 18 16.36 1.43 28.25
C LYS A 18 15.79 2.80 27.79
N ALA A 19 16.33 3.41 26.75
CA ALA A 19 15.83 4.70 26.25
C ALA A 19 14.51 4.57 25.46
N ALA A 20 14.23 3.41 24.87
CA ALA A 20 12.99 3.13 24.14
C ALA A 20 11.88 2.52 25.02
N MET A 21 12.22 1.95 26.19
CA MET A 21 11.25 1.24 27.05
C MET A 21 10.19 2.12 27.74
N GLY A 22 10.22 3.46 27.57
CA GLY A 22 9.24 4.38 28.18
C GLY A 22 8.62 5.41 27.23
N ARG A 23 8.87 5.36 25.92
CA ARG A 23 8.38 6.34 24.95
C ARG A 23 7.18 5.78 24.20
N GLN A 24 5.98 5.93 24.77
CA GLN A 24 4.73 5.72 24.05
C GLN A 24 4.41 6.98 23.25
N VAL A 25 4.08 6.83 21.98
CA VAL A 25 3.77 7.94 21.06
C VAL A 25 2.33 7.93 20.57
N ALA A 26 1.57 6.91 20.97
CA ALA A 26 0.22 6.73 20.50
C ALA A 26 -0.63 6.06 21.59
N GLU A 27 -1.92 6.37 21.62
CA GLU A 27 -2.83 5.82 22.63
C GLU A 27 -2.92 4.29 22.50
N PRO A 28 -2.97 3.57 23.64
CA PRO A 28 -3.14 2.12 23.63
C PRO A 28 -4.53 1.72 23.11
N ILE A 29 -4.55 0.69 22.28
CA ILE A 29 -5.75 0.02 21.78
C ILE A 29 -5.96 -1.24 22.63
N VAL A 30 -7.19 -1.45 23.12
CA VAL A 30 -7.55 -2.66 23.85
C VAL A 30 -7.57 -3.84 22.89
N ALA A 31 -6.67 -4.79 23.09
CA ALA A 31 -6.66 -6.04 22.33
C ALA A 31 -7.81 -6.94 22.79
N SER A 32 -8.76 -7.20 21.89
CA SER A 32 -9.80 -8.22 22.08
C SER A 32 -9.75 -9.23 20.95
N GLU A 33 -10.29 -10.43 21.19
CA GLU A 33 -10.39 -11.47 20.16
C GLU A 33 -11.24 -10.99 18.97
N GLU A 34 -12.36 -10.32 19.26
CA GLU A 34 -13.21 -9.70 18.24
C GLU A 34 -12.43 -8.70 17.39
N TYR A 35 -11.65 -7.81 18.01
CA TYR A 35 -10.83 -6.84 17.28
C TYR A 35 -9.82 -7.55 16.36
N MET A 36 -9.15 -8.59 16.86
CA MET A 36 -8.19 -9.38 16.09
C MET A 36 -8.84 -10.09 14.89
N GLN A 37 -10.10 -10.52 15.00
CA GLN A 37 -10.85 -11.06 13.87
C GLN A 37 -11.05 -10.00 12.78
N TYR A 38 -11.45 -8.78 13.13
CA TYR A 38 -11.56 -7.68 12.17
C TYR A 38 -10.22 -7.31 11.54
N LEU A 39 -9.15 -7.21 12.33
CA LEU A 39 -7.82 -6.93 11.80
C LEU A 39 -7.37 -8.02 10.81
N THR A 40 -7.62 -9.29 11.13
CA THR A 40 -7.26 -10.42 10.27
C THR A 40 -8.10 -10.45 8.99
N LYS A 41 -9.38 -10.04 9.03
CA LYS A 41 -10.23 -9.90 7.84
C LYS A 41 -9.70 -8.88 6.84
N LEU A 42 -8.86 -7.92 7.26
CA LEU A 42 -8.25 -6.94 6.38
C LEU A 42 -6.99 -7.44 5.67
N ILE A 43 -6.47 -8.62 6.03
CA ILE A 43 -5.30 -9.21 5.39
C ILE A 43 -5.69 -9.69 3.98
N PRO A 44 -5.06 -9.18 2.91
CA PRO A 44 -5.37 -9.62 1.57
C PRO A 44 -4.96 -11.09 1.35
N SER A 45 -5.71 -11.77 0.49
CA SER A 45 -5.33 -13.10 0.01
C SER A 45 -4.04 -13.07 -0.81
N THR A 46 -3.34 -14.20 -0.93
CA THR A 46 -2.10 -14.28 -1.74
C THR A 46 -2.29 -13.78 -3.18
N PRO A 47 -3.38 -14.09 -3.91
CA PRO A 47 -3.63 -13.52 -5.24
C PRO A 47 -3.78 -12.01 -5.23
N GLU A 48 -4.42 -11.43 -4.21
CA GLU A 48 -4.55 -9.98 -4.08
C GLU A 48 -3.21 -9.30 -3.78
N LEU A 49 -2.36 -9.92 -2.95
CA LEU A 49 -1.00 -9.46 -2.72
C LEU A 49 -0.18 -9.46 -4.02
N VAL A 50 -0.25 -10.53 -4.81
CA VAL A 50 0.43 -10.62 -6.13
C VAL A 50 -0.14 -9.60 -7.11
N LYS A 51 -1.46 -9.42 -7.18
CA LYS A 51 -2.10 -8.42 -8.05
C LYS A 51 -1.72 -7.01 -7.66
N ALA A 52 -1.65 -6.73 -6.36
CA ALA A 52 -1.10 -5.47 -5.90
C ALA A 52 0.36 -5.39 -6.36
N GLY A 53 1.13 -6.48 -6.33
CA GLY A 53 2.54 -6.65 -6.76
C GLY A 53 3.55 -6.84 -5.62
N PHE A 54 3.09 -7.41 -4.50
CA PHE A 54 3.96 -7.83 -3.40
C PHE A 54 4.75 -9.07 -3.83
N VAL A 55 5.97 -9.21 -3.31
CA VAL A 55 6.75 -10.43 -3.44
C VAL A 55 6.27 -11.41 -2.36
N VAL A 56 5.67 -12.52 -2.77
CA VAL A 56 5.09 -13.53 -1.86
C VAL A 56 5.88 -14.83 -1.77
N SER A 57 6.89 -14.98 -2.64
CA SER A 57 7.83 -16.10 -2.71
C SER A 57 9.18 -15.59 -3.20
N PRO A 58 10.30 -16.26 -2.86
CA PRO A 58 11.60 -15.91 -3.39
C PRO A 58 11.59 -15.86 -4.92
N LEU A 59 12.15 -14.78 -5.49
CA LEU A 59 12.23 -14.60 -6.93
C LEU A 59 13.18 -15.62 -7.55
N THR A 60 12.75 -16.17 -8.67
CA THR A 60 13.56 -17.06 -9.49
C THR A 60 14.71 -16.29 -10.15
N PRO A 61 15.81 -16.97 -10.54
CA PRO A 61 16.90 -16.33 -11.29
C PRO A 61 16.42 -15.60 -12.55
N THR A 62 15.42 -16.15 -13.24
CA THR A 62 14.80 -15.55 -14.43
C THR A 62 14.06 -14.26 -14.11
N GLU A 63 13.31 -14.21 -13.01
CA GLU A 63 12.62 -12.98 -12.56
C GLU A 63 13.61 -11.92 -12.09
N LEU A 64 14.68 -12.31 -11.40
CA LEU A 64 15.78 -11.42 -11.03
C LEU A 64 16.46 -10.84 -12.27
N GLN A 65 16.71 -11.67 -13.29
CA GLN A 65 17.26 -11.22 -14.57
C GLN A 65 16.32 -10.27 -15.30
N ALA A 66 15.00 -10.49 -15.24
CA ALA A 66 14.01 -9.58 -15.82
C ALA A 66 13.98 -8.21 -15.12
N LYS A 67 14.48 -8.10 -13.88
CA LYS A 67 14.63 -6.83 -13.16
C LYS A 67 15.94 -6.09 -13.45
N VAL A 68 16.85 -6.69 -14.23
CA VAL A 68 18.12 -6.05 -14.62
C VAL A 68 17.87 -4.79 -15.44
N LYS A 69 18.52 -3.70 -15.03
CA LYS A 69 18.50 -2.41 -15.72
C LYS A 69 19.84 -2.17 -16.42
N CYS A 70 19.83 -1.40 -17.49
CA CYS A 70 21.05 -0.92 -18.12
C CYS A 70 21.75 0.11 -17.22
N LYS A 71 23.08 0.03 -17.07
CA LYS A 71 23.87 1.00 -16.28
C LYS A 71 23.77 2.44 -16.78
N ASN A 72 23.43 2.62 -18.06
CA ASN A 72 23.58 3.90 -18.74
C ASN A 72 22.24 4.58 -19.04
N CYS A 73 21.24 3.83 -19.50
CA CYS A 73 19.91 4.37 -19.78
C CYS A 73 18.88 4.04 -18.69
N HIS A 74 19.24 3.22 -17.69
CA HIS A 74 18.39 2.76 -16.58
C HIS A 74 17.09 2.05 -16.97
N LYS A 75 16.88 1.78 -18.26
CA LYS A 75 15.76 0.99 -18.77
C LYS A 75 15.99 -0.50 -18.53
N ARG A 76 14.90 -1.23 -18.36
CA ARG A 76 14.89 -2.70 -18.24
C ARG A 76 15.43 -3.32 -19.53
N CYS A 77 16.38 -4.25 -19.42
CA CYS A 77 16.92 -4.93 -20.59
C CYS A 77 15.95 -6.02 -21.06
N THR A 78 15.33 -5.84 -22.23
CA THR A 78 14.31 -6.75 -22.77
C THR A 78 14.83 -7.79 -23.76
N LYS A 79 16.16 -7.91 -23.97
CA LYS A 79 16.72 -8.86 -24.95
C LYS A 79 17.91 -9.64 -24.37
N PRO A 80 18.01 -10.96 -24.61
CA PRO A 80 19.19 -11.76 -24.26
C PRO A 80 20.40 -11.32 -25.09
N ASP A 81 21.59 -11.41 -24.49
CA ASP A 81 22.86 -10.98 -25.07
C ASP A 81 23.07 -11.57 -26.48
N ARG A 82 23.31 -10.70 -27.47
CA ARG A 82 23.89 -11.13 -28.74
C ARG A 82 25.41 -11.19 -28.56
N PRO A 83 26.08 -12.31 -28.85
CA PRO A 83 27.53 -12.40 -28.67
C PRO A 83 28.25 -11.35 -29.54
N PRO A 84 29.38 -10.81 -29.06
CA PRO A 84 30.14 -9.81 -29.81
C PRO A 84 30.61 -10.43 -31.12
N ARG A 85 30.24 -9.82 -32.25
CA ARG A 85 30.83 -10.19 -33.55
C ARG A 85 32.31 -9.83 -33.51
N GLY A 86 33.17 -10.83 -33.62
CA GLY A 86 34.61 -10.62 -33.79
C GLY A 86 34.85 -9.72 -35.00
N ARG A 87 35.57 -8.62 -34.80
CA ARG A 87 36.12 -7.86 -35.92
C ARG A 87 37.28 -8.67 -36.49
N ASN A 88 37.06 -9.29 -37.64
CA ASN A 88 38.18 -9.70 -38.48
C ASN A 88 38.83 -8.42 -39.03
N SER A 89 40.10 -8.28 -38.73
CA SER A 89 41.01 -7.31 -39.31
C SER A 89 41.35 -7.73 -40.73
N SER A 90 41.12 -6.86 -41.72
CA SER A 90 41.85 -6.91 -42.98
C SER A 90 41.92 -5.52 -43.60
N TYR A 91 43.14 -5.02 -43.61
CA TYR A 91 43.64 -3.83 -44.26
C TYR A 91 43.72 -4.06 -45.78
N ALA A 92 43.29 -3.09 -46.60
CA ALA A 92 43.92 -2.65 -47.87
C ALA A 92 42.90 -2.07 -48.88
N GLY A 93 43.26 -0.92 -49.49
CA GLY A 93 42.99 -0.65 -50.91
C GLY A 93 42.13 0.58 -51.26
N ASN A 94 42.81 1.70 -51.55
CA ASN A 94 42.31 2.84 -52.34
C ASN A 94 41.78 2.41 -53.73
N MET A 95 40.82 3.13 -54.32
CA MET A 95 41.01 4.16 -55.38
C MET A 95 39.68 4.55 -56.09
N GLU A 96 39.71 5.70 -56.75
CA GLU A 96 38.64 6.53 -57.31
C GLU A 96 37.88 5.96 -58.52
N GLY A 97 36.70 6.53 -58.83
CA GLY A 97 36.09 6.41 -60.17
C GLY A 97 34.59 6.74 -60.26
N SER A 98 34.27 7.87 -60.91
CA SER A 98 32.94 8.38 -61.29
C SER A 98 32.08 7.42 -62.13
N SER A 99 30.75 7.50 -61.97
CA SER A 99 29.77 7.92 -63.01
C SER A 99 28.32 7.44 -62.74
N ASN A 100 27.39 8.13 -63.40
CA ASN A 100 25.95 8.26 -63.20
C ASN A 100 25.09 6.99 -63.28
N GLY A 101 23.93 7.01 -62.60
CA GLY A 101 22.80 6.10 -62.85
C GLY A 101 21.53 6.52 -62.10
N SER A 102 20.43 6.66 -62.82
CA SER A 102 19.17 7.34 -62.49
C SER A 102 18.16 6.56 -61.62
N PHE A 103 17.30 7.32 -60.92
CA PHE A 103 15.87 7.09 -60.62
C PHE A 103 15.38 5.72 -60.12
N THR A 104 14.79 5.70 -58.92
CA THR A 104 13.34 5.54 -58.68
C THR A 104 12.99 5.64 -57.19
N ASN A 105 11.77 6.13 -56.91
CA ASN A 105 11.17 6.37 -55.60
C ASN A 105 11.00 5.07 -54.78
N GLU A 106 11.11 5.17 -53.44
CA GLU A 106 9.96 5.09 -52.54
C GLU A 106 10.34 5.26 -51.07
N THR A 107 9.49 6.03 -50.40
CA THR A 107 9.26 6.26 -48.96
C THR A 107 9.98 5.36 -47.95
N ALA A 108 10.80 5.97 -47.09
CA ALA A 108 10.63 6.00 -45.62
C ALA A 108 11.90 6.54 -44.94
N SER A 109 11.71 7.30 -43.85
CA SER A 109 12.70 7.61 -42.79
C SER A 109 13.49 8.91 -42.94
N THR A 110 13.12 9.90 -42.13
CA THR A 110 14.01 10.97 -41.63
C THR A 110 14.02 10.84 -40.10
N ALA A 111 14.97 10.11 -39.52
CA ALA A 111 16.36 10.48 -39.22
C ALA A 111 16.48 11.47 -38.05
N SER A 112 17.12 11.02 -36.96
CA SER A 112 18.14 11.83 -36.30
C SER A 112 19.06 10.99 -35.40
N ASN A 113 20.33 10.97 -35.81
CA ASN A 113 21.55 10.91 -35.01
C ASN A 113 21.97 9.60 -34.33
N SER A 114 22.66 8.79 -35.14
CA SER A 114 23.68 7.84 -34.73
C SER A 114 24.92 8.54 -34.14
N GLY A 115 24.93 8.73 -32.81
CA GLY A 115 26.16 8.85 -32.01
C GLY A 115 26.71 7.46 -31.63
N PRO A 116 27.93 7.37 -31.07
CA PRO A 116 28.70 6.13 -31.00
C PRO A 116 27.93 5.06 -30.20
N SER A 117 27.94 3.83 -30.71
CA SER A 117 27.36 2.64 -30.09
C SER A 117 27.84 2.48 -28.64
N GLN A 118 27.14 3.11 -27.70
CA GLN A 118 27.26 2.83 -26.27
C GLN A 118 26.49 1.54 -26.05
N THR A 119 27.21 0.43 -26.13
CA THR A 119 26.66 -0.89 -25.80
C THR A 119 26.08 -0.82 -24.39
N CYS A 120 24.77 -1.06 -24.27
CA CYS A 120 24.11 -1.10 -22.97
C CYS A 120 24.80 -2.15 -22.11
N ARG A 121 25.46 -1.74 -21.03
CA ARG A 121 26.05 -2.67 -20.06
C ARG A 121 24.99 -3.10 -19.06
N LEU A 122 24.86 -4.40 -18.85
CA LEU A 122 23.96 -4.98 -17.86
C LEU A 122 24.41 -4.59 -16.45
N ARG A 123 23.42 -4.23 -15.62
CA ARG A 123 23.59 -4.03 -14.18
C ARG A 123 22.76 -5.06 -13.45
N SER A 124 23.39 -5.90 -12.64
CA SER A 124 22.66 -6.69 -11.66
C SER A 124 21.88 -5.75 -10.74
N HIS A 125 20.58 -6.03 -10.56
CA HIS A 125 19.73 -5.36 -9.57
C HIS A 125 20.41 -5.46 -8.18
N GLY A 126 20.11 -4.58 -7.23
CA GLY A 126 20.64 -4.70 -5.85
C GLY A 126 20.34 -6.08 -5.23
N GLU A 127 19.23 -6.71 -5.65
CA GLU A 127 18.85 -8.10 -5.34
C GLU A 127 19.80 -9.19 -5.93
N LEU A 128 20.65 -8.85 -6.91
CA LEU A 128 21.61 -9.76 -7.57
C LEU A 128 23.06 -9.56 -7.11
N LEU A 129 23.41 -8.41 -6.52
CA LEU A 129 24.78 -8.07 -6.10
C LEU A 129 25.07 -8.42 -4.64
N ASP A 130 24.03 -8.66 -3.86
CA ASP A 130 24.13 -8.83 -2.43
C ASP A 130 23.58 -10.22 -2.11
N GLU A 131 24.40 -11.04 -1.44
CA GLU A 131 24.01 -12.33 -0.88
C GLU A 131 22.91 -12.21 0.21
N GLY A 132 22.15 -11.12 0.23
CA GLY A 132 20.92 -10.96 0.98
C GLY A 132 19.76 -11.58 0.23
N LYS A 133 19.72 -12.92 0.18
CA LYS A 133 18.55 -13.71 -0.25
C LYS A 133 17.28 -13.08 0.36
N GLN A 134 16.25 -12.87 -0.46
CA GLN A 134 14.92 -12.53 0.06
C GLN A 134 14.62 -13.52 1.18
N ALA A 135 14.28 -13.00 2.35
CA ALA A 135 14.05 -13.84 3.50
C ALA A 135 12.59 -13.78 3.86
N GLU A 136 12.03 -14.96 4.04
CA GLU A 136 10.79 -15.11 4.76
C GLU A 136 11.05 -14.86 6.25
N THR A 137 9.97 -14.53 6.96
CA THR A 137 10.01 -14.49 8.42
C THR A 137 10.44 -15.88 8.91
N THR A 138 11.62 -15.97 9.54
CA THR A 138 12.22 -17.27 9.85
C THR A 138 11.30 -18.03 10.81
N SER A 139 10.93 -19.27 10.46
CA SER A 139 10.18 -20.19 11.34
C SER A 139 11.03 -20.74 12.51
N ALA A 140 12.11 -20.05 12.87
CA ALA A 140 12.96 -20.48 13.98
C ALA A 140 12.09 -20.61 15.23
N ALA A 141 12.16 -21.78 15.87
CA ALA A 141 11.38 -22.08 17.06
C ALA A 141 11.49 -20.89 18.03
N PRO A 142 10.36 -20.29 18.44
CA PRO A 142 10.40 -19.11 19.25
C PRO A 142 11.12 -19.45 20.56
N PRO A 143 12.04 -18.63 21.07
CA PRO A 143 12.55 -18.81 22.43
C PRO A 143 11.42 -18.73 23.47
N SER A 144 10.25 -18.21 23.10
CA SER A 144 8.93 -18.48 23.69
C SER A 144 7.84 -17.76 22.86
N PRO A 145 6.60 -18.30 22.70
CA PRO A 145 5.51 -17.64 21.97
C PRO A 145 5.13 -16.25 22.51
N SER A 146 5.51 -15.94 23.76
CA SER A 146 5.23 -14.69 24.47
C SER A 146 6.03 -13.48 24.01
N GLN A 147 7.00 -13.63 23.09
CA GLN A 147 7.83 -12.51 22.65
C GLN A 147 7.33 -11.84 21.36
N PHE A 148 6.58 -12.56 20.52
CA PHE A 148 6.03 -11.98 19.30
C PHE A 148 4.80 -11.13 19.60
N ARG A 149 4.73 -9.98 18.94
CA ARG A 149 3.55 -9.12 19.02
C ARG A 149 2.45 -9.70 18.14
N PRO A 150 1.17 -9.63 18.55
CA PRO A 150 0.06 -10.04 17.68
C PRO A 150 -0.02 -9.20 16.40
N ALA A 151 0.28 -7.91 16.52
CA ALA A 151 0.39 -6.98 15.40
C ALA A 151 1.43 -5.89 15.69
N VAL A 152 2.05 -5.39 14.62
CA VAL A 152 3.00 -4.28 14.62
C VAL A 152 2.65 -3.30 13.52
N ALA A 153 3.03 -2.02 13.67
CA ALA A 153 3.03 -1.09 12.55
C ALA A 153 4.46 -0.71 12.17
N ILE A 154 4.70 -0.61 10.87
CA ILE A 154 6.02 -0.41 10.28
C ILE A 154 6.01 0.78 9.33
N ASP A 155 7.12 1.51 9.32
CA ASP A 155 7.45 2.48 8.29
C ASP A 155 8.98 2.53 8.13
N CYS A 156 9.43 2.64 6.88
CA CYS A 156 10.83 2.67 6.51
C CYS A 156 11.14 3.92 5.69
N GLU A 157 12.33 4.48 5.93
CA GLU A 157 12.86 5.51 5.06
C GLU A 157 13.89 4.94 4.11
N MET A 158 13.83 5.42 2.86
CA MET A 158 14.69 4.96 1.78
C MET A 158 15.52 6.08 1.16
N GLY A 159 16.81 5.82 0.97
CA GLY A 159 17.70 6.61 0.12
C GLY A 159 17.84 5.99 -1.26
N VAL A 160 18.64 6.65 -2.10
CA VAL A 160 18.99 6.20 -3.46
C VAL A 160 20.46 5.81 -3.49
N SER A 161 20.74 4.57 -3.84
CA SER A 161 22.11 4.09 -4.09
C SER A 161 22.75 4.80 -5.29
N SER A 162 24.09 4.72 -5.44
CA SER A 162 24.84 5.13 -6.65
C SER A 162 24.35 4.47 -7.94
N ASP A 163 23.54 3.46 -7.74
CA ASP A 163 23.04 2.49 -8.66
C ASP A 163 21.55 2.76 -9.01
N PHE A 164 20.99 3.85 -8.47
CA PHE A 164 19.61 4.31 -8.62
C PHE A 164 18.53 3.34 -8.10
N GLU A 165 18.90 2.42 -7.22
CA GLU A 165 17.96 1.59 -6.47
C GLU A 165 17.65 2.21 -5.10
N SER A 166 16.43 1.94 -4.64
CA SER A 166 15.95 2.31 -3.31
C SER A 166 16.63 1.46 -2.25
N GLU A 167 17.24 2.08 -1.24
CA GLU A 167 17.96 1.39 -0.17
C GLU A 167 17.49 1.86 1.20
N LEU A 168 17.29 0.93 2.13
CA LEU A 168 16.82 1.19 3.49
C LEU A 168 17.85 2.02 4.28
N ILE A 169 17.40 3.12 4.87
CA ILE A 169 18.24 4.04 5.67
C ILE A 169 17.69 4.32 7.06
N ARG A 170 16.39 4.08 7.31
CA ARG A 170 15.77 4.11 8.65
C ARG A 170 14.67 3.07 8.73
N LEU A 171 14.51 2.47 9.90
CA LEU A 171 13.47 1.52 10.22
C LEU A 171 12.77 1.95 11.50
N SER A 172 11.46 2.12 11.42
CA SER A 172 10.58 2.34 12.57
C SER A 172 9.57 1.20 12.68
N LEU A 173 9.48 0.62 13.86
CA LEU A 173 8.56 -0.45 14.20
C LEU A 173 7.91 -0.13 15.54
N ILE A 174 6.59 -0.10 15.58
CA ILE A 174 5.81 0.15 16.79
C ILE A 174 4.91 -1.05 17.09
N ASP A 175 4.67 -1.29 18.37
CA ASP A 175 3.67 -2.26 18.81
C ASP A 175 2.27 -1.70 18.50
N TYR A 176 1.45 -2.48 17.79
CA TYR A 176 0.17 -2.01 17.29
C TYR A 176 -0.80 -1.66 18.44
N PHE A 177 -0.84 -2.47 19.49
CA PHE A 177 -1.82 -2.29 20.57
C PHE A 177 -1.32 -1.32 21.65
N SER A 178 -0.10 -1.47 22.14
CA SER A 178 0.42 -0.60 23.20
C SER A 178 0.90 0.77 22.71
N GLY A 179 1.15 0.94 21.40
CA GLY A 179 1.74 2.17 20.86
C GLY A 179 3.21 2.39 21.25
N GLN A 180 3.87 1.37 21.81
CA GLN A 180 5.27 1.42 22.18
C GLN A 180 6.17 1.38 20.95
N ILE A 181 7.20 2.23 20.91
CA ILE A 181 8.26 2.13 19.91
C ILE A 181 9.14 0.91 20.20
N LEU A 182 9.14 -0.07 19.29
CA LEU A 182 9.96 -1.27 19.38
C LEU A 182 11.32 -1.05 18.73
N ILE A 183 11.35 -0.39 17.56
CA ILE A 183 12.55 -0.05 16.80
C ILE A 183 12.36 1.35 16.27
N ASP A 184 13.37 2.21 16.42
CA ASP A 184 13.49 3.47 15.71
C ASP A 184 14.98 3.78 15.51
N ARG A 185 15.56 3.27 14.44
CA ARG A 185 17.01 3.36 14.21
C ARG A 185 17.33 3.59 12.74
N LEU A 186 18.38 4.37 12.51
CA LEU A 186 19.02 4.43 11.19
C LEU A 186 19.64 3.07 10.86
N VAL A 187 19.69 2.75 9.57
CA VAL A 187 20.30 1.55 9.01
C VAL A 187 21.45 1.98 8.11
N ARG A 188 22.63 1.37 8.28
CA ARG A 188 23.79 1.62 7.42
C ARG A 188 23.64 0.84 6.12
N PRO A 189 23.53 1.49 4.95
CA PRO A 189 23.57 0.78 3.66
C PRO A 189 24.96 0.18 3.42
N LYS A 190 25.02 -1.04 2.88
CA LYS A 190 26.27 -1.67 2.45
C LYS A 190 26.74 -1.16 1.08
N VAL A 191 25.81 -0.66 0.28
CA VAL A 191 26.09 -0.11 -1.05
C VAL A 191 26.37 1.40 -0.98
N PRO A 192 27.18 1.95 -1.90
CA PRO A 192 27.39 3.38 -2.00
C PRO A 192 26.09 4.14 -2.28
N MET A 193 25.89 5.29 -1.62
CA MET A 193 24.66 6.08 -1.69
C MET A 193 24.83 7.36 -2.53
N GLN A 194 23.95 7.58 -3.51
CA GLN A 194 23.90 8.80 -4.32
C GLN A 194 23.16 9.94 -3.63
N HIS A 195 22.05 9.65 -2.96
CA HIS A 195 21.21 10.65 -2.32
C HIS A 195 20.43 10.04 -1.15
N MET A 196 20.25 10.77 -0.05
CA MET A 196 19.53 10.25 1.14
C MET A 196 18.01 10.49 1.07
N ASN A 197 17.53 11.20 0.05
CA ASN A 197 16.14 11.63 -0.09
C ASN A 197 15.62 12.46 1.09
N THR A 198 16.47 13.26 1.72
CA THR A 198 16.19 13.98 2.97
C THR A 198 14.87 14.75 2.99
N ARG A 199 14.42 15.32 1.85
CA ARG A 199 13.11 16.00 1.76
C ARG A 199 11.90 15.10 2.04
N TYR A 200 12.08 13.79 1.91
CA TYR A 200 11.10 12.75 2.18
C TYR A 200 11.54 11.97 3.42
N SER A 201 12.79 11.52 3.47
CA SER A 201 13.27 10.63 4.53
C SER A 201 13.58 11.27 5.88
N GLY A 202 13.76 12.59 5.89
CA GLY A 202 14.25 13.32 7.05
C GLY A 202 15.66 12.96 7.53
N VAL A 203 16.36 12.09 6.80
CA VAL A 203 17.74 11.66 7.13
C VAL A 203 18.73 12.42 6.27
N THR A 204 19.66 13.15 6.91
CA THR A 204 20.80 13.75 6.21
C THR A 204 21.97 12.78 6.15
N ARG A 205 22.93 13.03 5.24
CA ARG A 205 24.21 12.29 5.24
C ARG A 205 24.95 12.43 6.57
N GLN A 206 24.87 13.60 7.20
CA GLN A 206 25.54 13.88 8.45
C GLN A 206 24.93 13.07 9.60
N ASP A 207 23.61 12.93 9.65
CA ASP A 207 22.93 12.09 10.66
C ASP A 207 23.40 10.64 10.58
N LEU A 208 23.43 10.07 9.37
CA LEU A 208 23.90 8.71 9.17
C LEU A 208 25.38 8.56 9.53
N GLN A 209 26.25 9.49 9.14
CA GLN A 209 27.67 9.46 9.50
C GLN A 209 27.89 9.56 11.02
N ASN A 210 27.16 10.45 11.70
CA ASN A 210 27.22 10.59 13.14
C ASN A 210 26.73 9.32 13.84
N ALA A 211 25.64 8.71 13.36
CA ALA A 211 25.11 7.49 13.93
C ALA A 211 26.07 6.29 13.74
N ILE A 212 26.75 6.22 12.59
CA ILE A 212 27.80 5.20 12.36
C ILE A 212 28.97 5.41 13.31
N ARG A 213 29.46 6.65 13.45
CA ARG A 213 30.58 7.00 14.34
C ARG A 213 30.27 6.65 15.79
N ASN A 214 29.05 6.97 16.23
CA ASN A 214 28.59 6.75 17.60
C ASN A 214 28.05 5.33 17.84
N ARG A 215 28.02 4.47 16.82
CA ARG A 215 27.45 3.11 16.87
C ARG A 215 26.01 3.08 17.38
N THR A 216 25.21 4.07 17.00
CA THR A 216 23.79 4.20 17.39
C THR A 216 22.84 3.67 16.30
N CYS A 217 23.32 3.43 15.08
CA CYS A 217 22.56 2.82 13.98
C CYS A 217 22.77 1.29 13.92
N ILE A 218 21.96 0.62 13.09
CA ILE A 218 22.14 -0.80 12.71
C ILE A 218 23.31 -0.87 11.70
N LEU A 219 24.39 -1.53 12.07
CA LEU A 219 25.67 -1.47 11.35
C LEU A 219 25.83 -2.60 10.33
N GLY A 220 25.25 -3.77 10.60
CA GLY A 220 25.28 -4.97 9.78
C GLY A 220 24.40 -4.89 8.53
N GLY A 221 23.82 -3.73 8.25
CA GLY A 221 22.97 -3.49 7.08
C GLY A 221 21.66 -4.26 7.17
N LEU A 222 21.22 -4.78 6.03
CA LEU A 222 19.86 -5.27 5.88
C LEU A 222 19.58 -6.56 6.65
N GLU A 223 20.55 -7.48 6.73
CA GLU A 223 20.35 -8.73 7.46
C GLU A 223 20.22 -8.50 8.97
N GLU A 224 20.98 -7.56 9.52
CA GLU A 224 20.84 -7.17 10.93
C GLU A 224 19.52 -6.44 11.16
N ALA A 225 19.10 -5.55 10.25
CA ALA A 225 17.80 -4.89 10.35
C ALA A 225 16.63 -5.90 10.39
N ARG A 226 16.65 -6.92 9.51
CA ARG A 226 15.65 -8.00 9.54
C ARG A 226 15.70 -8.78 10.86
N LYS A 227 16.89 -9.11 11.37
CA LYS A 227 17.03 -9.79 12.67
C LYS A 227 16.43 -8.96 13.81
N GLU A 228 16.60 -7.64 13.80
CA GLU A 228 15.96 -6.75 14.79
C GLU A 228 14.43 -6.82 14.70
N VAL A 229 13.85 -6.77 13.48
CA VAL A 229 12.39 -6.92 13.28
C VAL A 229 11.90 -8.27 13.80
N TRP A 230 12.60 -9.35 13.46
CA TRP A 230 12.20 -10.72 13.83
C TRP A 230 12.33 -11.03 15.33
N LYS A 231 12.88 -10.13 16.15
CA LYS A 231 12.76 -10.23 17.61
C LYS A 231 11.32 -10.06 18.09
N PHE A 232 10.51 -9.31 17.34
CA PHE A 232 9.13 -8.96 17.70
C PHE A 232 8.09 -9.54 16.74
N VAL A 233 8.50 -9.90 15.53
CA VAL A 233 7.60 -10.33 14.46
C VAL A 233 7.84 -11.80 14.11
N GLY A 234 6.80 -12.62 14.29
CA GLY A 234 6.76 -14.00 13.82
C GLY A 234 5.93 -14.17 12.55
N PRO A 235 5.83 -15.39 11.98
CA PRO A 235 5.02 -15.65 10.79
C PRO A 235 3.53 -15.34 10.94
N GLN A 236 3.02 -15.33 12.18
CA GLN A 236 1.60 -15.06 12.50
C GLN A 236 1.32 -13.62 12.91
N THR A 237 2.36 -12.81 13.18
CA THR A 237 2.20 -11.39 13.51
C THR A 237 1.62 -10.65 12.32
N VAL A 238 0.67 -9.74 12.55
CA VAL A 238 0.14 -8.87 11.49
C VAL A 238 1.00 -7.62 11.34
N VAL A 239 1.45 -7.32 10.13
CA VAL A 239 2.26 -6.11 9.84
C VAL A 239 1.37 -5.06 9.21
N VAL A 240 1.28 -3.89 9.83
CA VAL A 240 0.42 -2.79 9.40
C VAL A 240 1.26 -1.62 8.90
N GLY A 241 0.81 -0.91 7.87
CA GLY A 241 1.47 0.32 7.43
C GLY A 241 0.73 0.99 6.27
N HIS A 242 1.41 1.88 5.57
CA HIS A 242 0.87 2.60 4.41
C HIS A 242 1.77 2.41 3.20
N SER A 243 1.27 1.81 2.12
CA SER A 243 2.11 1.38 0.98
C SER A 243 3.20 0.39 1.39
N VAL A 244 2.87 -0.54 2.29
CA VAL A 244 3.76 -1.49 3.01
C VAL A 244 4.67 -2.30 2.06
N ARG A 245 4.25 -2.49 0.81
CA ARG A 245 5.08 -3.11 -0.23
C ARG A 245 6.46 -2.44 -0.32
N ASN A 246 6.52 -1.12 -0.25
CA ASN A 246 7.76 -0.39 -0.40
C ASN A 246 8.73 -0.72 0.73
N ASP A 247 8.23 -0.75 1.97
CA ASP A 247 8.96 -1.12 3.18
C ASP A 247 9.47 -2.56 3.11
N LEU A 248 8.60 -3.50 2.77
CA LEU A 248 8.96 -4.92 2.64
C LEU A 248 9.96 -5.15 1.51
N SER A 249 9.84 -4.40 0.41
CA SER A 249 10.79 -4.48 -0.72
C SER A 249 12.16 -3.93 -0.31
N ALA A 250 12.20 -2.78 0.39
CA ALA A 250 13.42 -2.21 0.93
C ALA A 250 14.08 -3.14 1.95
N LEU A 251 13.27 -3.83 2.77
CA LEU A 251 13.73 -4.84 3.72
C LEU A 251 14.10 -6.19 3.07
N ARG A 252 13.79 -6.39 1.78
CA ARG A 252 13.84 -7.70 1.09
C ARG A 252 13.23 -8.82 1.96
N TRP A 253 12.07 -8.50 2.53
CA TRP A 253 11.37 -9.33 3.50
C TRP A 253 10.03 -9.77 2.93
N ILE A 254 9.83 -11.10 2.90
CA ILE A 254 8.57 -11.71 2.46
C ILE A 254 7.72 -11.97 3.71
N HIS A 255 6.59 -11.26 3.79
CA HIS A 255 5.60 -11.43 4.84
C HIS A 255 4.19 -11.34 4.26
N LYS A 256 3.38 -12.38 4.49
CA LYS A 256 2.06 -12.52 3.86
C LYS A 256 0.94 -11.90 4.69
N ARG A 257 1.12 -11.75 6.01
CA ARG A 257 0.11 -11.19 6.91
C ARG A 257 0.26 -9.68 7.04
N CYS A 258 0.05 -8.96 5.94
CA CYS A 258 0.16 -7.50 5.91
C CYS A 258 -1.20 -6.82 5.75
N VAL A 259 -1.42 -5.73 6.45
CA VAL A 259 -2.58 -4.83 6.27
C VAL A 259 -2.05 -3.47 5.83
N ASP A 260 -2.40 -3.09 4.61
CA ASP A 260 -1.98 -1.83 4.01
C ASP A 260 -3.14 -0.84 3.97
N SER A 261 -3.00 0.26 4.71
CA SER A 261 -4.02 1.30 4.78
C SER A 261 -4.37 1.90 3.42
N LEU A 262 -3.41 2.00 2.49
CA LEU A 262 -3.70 2.47 1.14
C LEU A 262 -4.64 1.50 0.41
N VAL A 263 -4.36 0.20 0.49
CA VAL A 263 -5.16 -0.85 -0.16
C VAL A 263 -6.56 -0.92 0.45
N VAL A 264 -6.67 -0.82 1.76
CA VAL A 264 -7.96 -0.77 2.47
C VAL A 264 -8.78 0.43 1.99
N GLU A 265 -8.19 1.62 1.93
CA GLU A 265 -8.87 2.84 1.49
C GLU A 265 -9.25 2.82 0.01
N GLU A 266 -8.42 2.26 -0.85
CA GLU A 266 -8.78 2.00 -2.24
C GLU A 266 -10.00 1.09 -2.35
N GLY A 267 -10.03 0.02 -1.55
CA GLY A 267 -11.16 -0.91 -1.47
C GLY A 267 -12.46 -0.21 -1.04
N VAL A 268 -12.39 0.63 0.00
CA VAL A 268 -13.53 1.44 0.45
C VAL A 268 -14.00 2.37 -0.67
N ARG A 269 -13.08 3.08 -1.33
CA ARG A 269 -13.43 4.00 -2.43
C ARG A 269 -14.08 3.28 -3.60
N ARG A 270 -13.63 2.08 -3.95
CA ARG A 270 -14.24 1.26 -5.00
C ARG A 270 -15.66 0.82 -4.63
N LYS A 271 -15.90 0.41 -3.38
CA LYS A 271 -17.24 0.04 -2.89
C LYS A 271 -18.21 1.23 -2.92
N ILE A 272 -17.76 2.41 -2.50
CA ILE A 272 -18.57 3.64 -2.56
C ILE A 272 -18.94 3.94 -4.01
N LYS A 273 -17.97 3.95 -4.92
CA LYS A 273 -18.24 4.19 -6.36
C LYS A 273 -19.20 3.16 -6.96
N ALA A 274 -19.01 1.88 -6.66
CA ALA A 274 -19.90 0.83 -7.16
C ALA A 274 -21.34 1.00 -6.66
N LYS A 275 -21.52 1.41 -5.39
CA LYS A 275 -22.85 1.71 -4.83
C LYS A 275 -23.47 2.95 -5.48
N GLU A 276 -22.69 4.01 -5.67
CA GLU A 276 -23.15 5.22 -6.39
C GLU A 276 -23.59 4.89 -7.82
N GLU A 277 -22.82 4.07 -8.55
CA GLU A 277 -23.15 3.61 -9.90
C GLU A 277 -24.40 2.71 -9.94
N GLU A 278 -24.60 1.87 -8.93
CA GLU A 278 -25.79 1.03 -8.79
C GLU A 278 -27.04 1.88 -8.48
N GLU A 279 -26.93 2.83 -7.55
CA GLU A 279 -28.00 3.78 -7.21
C GLU A 279 -28.38 4.65 -8.42
N GLU A 280 -27.41 5.09 -9.23
CA GLU A 280 -27.66 5.84 -10.47
C GLU A 280 -28.45 4.99 -11.49
N LYS A 281 -28.09 3.72 -11.68
CA LYS A 281 -28.84 2.80 -12.57
C LYS A 281 -30.27 2.55 -12.08
N VAL A 282 -30.49 2.43 -10.77
CA VAL A 282 -31.83 2.26 -10.20
C VAL A 282 -32.66 3.51 -10.44
N ARG A 283 -32.08 4.70 -10.21
CA ARG A 283 -32.74 5.98 -10.45
C ARG A 283 -33.08 6.17 -11.94
N GLU A 284 -32.20 5.80 -12.86
CA GLU A 284 -32.48 5.84 -14.30
C GLU A 284 -33.66 4.93 -14.67
N LYS A 285 -33.68 3.69 -14.18
CA LYS A 285 -34.82 2.78 -14.41
C LYS A 285 -36.14 3.34 -13.88
N GLN A 286 -36.14 3.90 -12.67
CA GLN A 286 -37.33 4.52 -12.08
C GLN A 286 -37.81 5.74 -12.88
N LYS A 287 -36.90 6.51 -13.50
CA LYS A 287 -37.26 7.60 -14.39
C LYS A 287 -37.92 7.08 -15.66
N ASP A 288 -37.36 6.04 -16.28
CA ASP A 288 -37.91 5.43 -17.50
C ASP A 288 -39.32 4.84 -17.26
N GLU A 289 -39.52 4.14 -16.14
CA GLU A 289 -40.82 3.60 -15.73
C GLU A 289 -41.87 4.71 -15.54
N ARG A 290 -41.51 5.78 -14.83
CA ARG A 290 -42.39 6.95 -14.64
C ARG A 290 -42.73 7.63 -15.97
N LEU A 291 -41.78 7.72 -16.89
CA LEU A 291 -42.00 8.34 -18.20
C LEU A 291 -42.94 7.50 -19.07
N LEU A 292 -42.81 6.17 -19.00
CA LEU A 292 -43.72 5.23 -19.66
C LEU A 292 -45.16 5.37 -19.13
N GLU A 293 -45.32 5.47 -17.81
CA GLU A 293 -46.62 5.65 -17.15
C GLU A 293 -47.33 6.94 -17.60
N ILE A 294 -46.59 8.05 -17.69
CA ILE A 294 -47.11 9.35 -18.15
C ILE A 294 -47.52 9.27 -19.63
N SER A 295 -46.72 8.60 -20.47
CA SER A 295 -47.04 8.42 -21.89
C SER A 295 -48.33 7.64 -22.12
N LEU A 296 -48.68 6.71 -21.23
CA LEU A 296 -49.92 5.93 -21.32
C LEU A 296 -51.17 6.73 -20.90
N HIS A 297 -51.04 7.71 -19.99
CA HIS A 297 -52.17 8.44 -19.42
C HIS A 297 -52.49 9.80 -20.08
N CYS A 298 -51.52 10.47 -20.72
CA CYS A 298 -51.68 11.87 -21.15
C CYS A 298 -51.41 12.15 -22.65
N GLY A 299 -51.14 11.12 -23.46
CA GLY A 299 -50.83 11.25 -24.89
C GLY A 299 -49.40 11.74 -25.18
N PRO A 300 -48.90 11.60 -26.44
CA PRO A 300 -47.47 11.72 -26.76
C PRO A 300 -46.89 13.12 -26.57
N GLY A 301 -47.68 14.19 -26.70
CA GLY A 301 -47.19 15.57 -26.55
C GLY A 301 -46.80 15.95 -25.12
N MET A 302 -47.56 15.50 -24.11
CA MET A 302 -47.28 15.79 -22.69
C MET A 302 -46.09 14.96 -22.14
N ALA A 303 -45.87 13.77 -22.70
CA ALA A 303 -44.73 12.92 -22.32
C ALA A 303 -43.40 13.49 -22.82
N GLU A 304 -43.37 14.09 -24.00
CA GLU A 304 -42.17 14.72 -24.58
C GLU A 304 -41.75 15.98 -23.82
N GLU A 305 -42.72 16.82 -23.42
CA GLU A 305 -42.46 18.00 -22.59
C GLU A 305 -41.92 17.62 -21.20
N THR A 306 -42.50 16.59 -20.58
CA THR A 306 -42.04 16.08 -19.28
C THR A 306 -40.61 15.53 -19.36
N ARG A 307 -40.27 14.81 -20.43
CA ARG A 307 -38.91 14.31 -20.67
C ARG A 307 -37.90 15.46 -20.73
N ARG A 308 -38.21 16.52 -21.47
CA ARG A 308 -37.33 17.70 -21.60
C ARG A 308 -37.10 18.40 -20.27
N MET A 309 -38.16 18.57 -19.46
CA MET A 309 -38.04 19.16 -18.12
C MET A 309 -37.15 18.33 -17.20
N MET A 310 -37.29 16.99 -17.21
CA MET A 310 -36.47 16.09 -16.39
C MET A 310 -35.00 16.07 -16.83
N GLU A 311 -34.71 16.13 -18.12
CA GLU A 311 -33.34 16.22 -18.66
C GLU A 311 -32.66 17.55 -18.27
N GLU A 312 -33.38 18.68 -18.38
CA GLU A 312 -32.86 19.98 -17.96
C GLU A 312 -32.54 20.04 -16.46
N GLU A 313 -33.38 19.45 -15.61
CA GLU A 313 -33.13 19.34 -14.17
C GLU A 313 -31.91 18.47 -13.88
N GLU A 314 -31.75 17.36 -14.59
CA GLU A 314 -30.61 16.46 -14.41
C GLU A 314 -29.29 17.12 -14.83
N ILE A 315 -29.28 17.88 -15.93
CA ILE A 315 -28.11 18.66 -16.35
C ILE A 315 -27.76 19.69 -15.27
N LYS A 316 -28.74 20.44 -14.75
CA LYS A 316 -28.54 21.41 -13.66
C LYS A 316 -28.00 20.74 -12.40
N GLU A 317 -28.49 19.56 -12.06
CA GLU A 317 -28.06 18.78 -10.90
C GLU A 317 -26.63 18.25 -11.07
N LYS A 318 -26.31 17.67 -12.24
CA LYS A 318 -24.95 17.20 -12.60
C LYS A 318 -23.95 18.35 -12.60
N GLU A 319 -24.31 19.52 -13.13
CA GLU A 319 -23.45 20.72 -13.08
C GLU A 319 -23.24 21.23 -11.64
N LYS A 320 -24.29 21.27 -10.82
CA LYS A 320 -24.22 21.66 -9.41
C LYS A 320 -23.32 20.69 -8.62
N MET A 321 -23.45 19.39 -8.86
CA MET A 321 -22.64 18.35 -8.25
C MET A 321 -21.17 18.43 -8.70
N LYS A 322 -20.90 18.74 -9.99
CA LYS A 322 -19.55 18.99 -10.52
C LYS A 322 -18.90 20.23 -9.88
N LYS A 323 -19.66 21.31 -9.68
CA LYS A 323 -19.22 22.51 -8.94
C LYS A 323 -18.90 22.22 -7.47
N MET A 324 -19.70 21.37 -6.81
CA MET A 324 -19.43 20.94 -5.43
C MET A 324 -18.19 20.02 -5.34
N ARG A 325 -17.98 19.12 -6.30
CA ARG A 325 -16.80 18.24 -6.36
C ARG A 325 -15.52 19.05 -6.62
N GLY A 326 -15.55 20.06 -7.49
CA GLY A 326 -14.39 20.94 -7.75
C GLY A 326 -13.97 21.82 -6.56
N LYS A 327 -14.83 22.00 -5.55
CA LYS A 327 -14.50 22.71 -4.30
C LYS A 327 -13.93 21.80 -3.20
N ARG A 328 -14.14 20.49 -3.28
CA ARG A 328 -13.48 19.52 -2.39
C ARG A 328 -12.11 19.23 -3.00
N GLY A 329 -11.04 19.76 -2.39
CA GLY A 329 -9.67 19.50 -2.84
C GLY A 329 -9.44 18.01 -3.10
N GLU A 330 -8.69 17.69 -4.15
CA GLU A 330 -8.43 16.33 -4.62
C GLU A 330 -8.33 15.33 -3.46
N ASP A 331 -9.21 14.33 -3.46
CA ASP A 331 -9.23 13.22 -2.50
C ASP A 331 -7.94 12.38 -2.67
N GLY A 332 -6.83 12.91 -2.17
CA GLY A 332 -5.54 12.24 -2.18
C GLY A 332 -5.57 11.00 -1.31
N MET A 333 -5.00 9.90 -1.82
CA MET A 333 -4.81 8.66 -1.06
C MET A 333 -3.48 8.65 -0.29
N SER A 334 -2.77 9.78 -0.24
CA SER A 334 -1.56 9.88 0.56
C SER A 334 -1.88 9.75 2.04
N LEU A 335 -0.95 9.19 2.81
CA LEU A 335 -1.06 9.07 4.26
C LEU A 335 -1.46 10.40 4.91
N LYS A 336 -0.83 11.52 4.49
CA LYS A 336 -1.16 12.87 4.95
C LYS A 336 -2.62 13.29 4.69
N ALA A 337 -3.11 13.05 3.48
CA ALA A 337 -4.48 13.43 3.12
C ALA A 337 -5.52 12.58 3.85
N LEU A 338 -5.29 11.26 3.92
CA LEU A 338 -6.17 10.32 4.63
C LEU A 338 -6.21 10.60 6.13
N THR A 339 -5.05 10.84 6.75
CA THR A 339 -4.93 11.16 8.18
C THR A 339 -5.68 12.45 8.51
N LYS A 340 -5.51 13.50 7.70
CA LYS A 340 -6.25 14.75 7.88
C LYS A 340 -7.75 14.55 7.72
N LYS A 341 -8.17 13.77 6.72
CA LYS A 341 -9.59 13.56 6.39
C LYS A 341 -10.32 12.70 7.43
N LYS A 342 -9.68 11.62 7.91
CA LYS A 342 -10.32 10.62 8.76
C LYS A 342 -10.06 10.81 10.24
N LEU A 343 -8.86 11.29 10.59
CA LEU A 343 -8.43 11.45 11.97
C LEU A 343 -8.37 12.92 12.38
N GLY A 344 -8.58 13.88 11.46
CA GLY A 344 -8.46 15.31 11.74
C GLY A 344 -7.03 15.76 12.07
N ARG A 345 -6.04 14.89 11.94
CA ARG A 345 -4.64 15.12 12.34
C ARG A 345 -3.81 15.55 11.14
N VAL A 346 -2.95 16.54 11.33
CA VAL A 346 -1.93 16.94 10.34
C VAL A 346 -0.63 16.23 10.70
N ILE A 347 -0.01 15.61 9.69
CA ILE A 347 1.28 14.91 9.78
C ILE A 347 2.19 15.39 8.64
N GLN A 348 3.48 15.07 8.70
CA GLN A 348 4.46 15.43 7.66
C GLN A 348 4.45 16.95 7.36
N ASP A 349 4.39 17.79 8.39
CA ASP A 349 4.37 19.26 8.26
C ASP A 349 5.76 19.92 8.36
N GLY A 350 6.80 19.12 8.61
CA GLY A 350 8.19 19.56 8.82
C GLY A 350 8.88 20.22 7.61
N GLY A 351 8.17 20.40 6.49
CA GLY A 351 8.65 21.11 5.31
C GLY A 351 9.91 20.47 4.72
N LYS A 352 11.04 21.17 4.79
CA LYS A 352 12.34 20.67 4.27
C LYS A 352 13.02 19.67 5.20
N LYS A 353 12.54 19.48 6.43
CA LYS A 353 13.11 18.54 7.39
C LYS A 353 12.81 17.08 7.09
N GLY A 354 11.97 16.79 6.09
CA GLY A 354 11.51 15.45 5.74
C GLY A 354 10.41 14.94 6.66
N HIS A 355 10.07 13.66 6.51
CA HIS A 355 9.05 12.99 7.28
C HIS A 355 9.66 12.30 8.51
N ASP A 356 8.80 11.94 9.47
CA ASP A 356 9.16 11.15 10.64
C ASP A 356 8.49 9.77 10.53
N SER A 357 9.31 8.75 10.31
CA SER A 357 8.83 7.38 10.13
C SER A 357 8.06 6.84 11.33
N VAL A 358 8.31 7.33 12.55
CA VAL A 358 7.51 6.94 13.72
C VAL A 358 6.10 7.55 13.65
N GLU A 359 5.99 8.83 13.26
CA GLU A 359 4.71 9.51 13.04
C GLU A 359 3.90 8.79 11.96
N ASP A 360 4.56 8.41 10.86
CA ASP A 360 3.92 7.75 9.73
C ASP A 360 3.44 6.33 10.08
N ALA A 361 4.24 5.54 10.81
CA ALA A 361 3.82 4.23 11.32
C ALA A 361 2.60 4.34 12.26
N VAL A 362 2.59 5.33 13.16
CA VAL A 362 1.45 5.61 14.05
C VAL A 362 0.23 6.04 13.25
N ALA A 363 0.39 6.89 12.23
CA ALA A 363 -0.72 7.32 11.39
C ALA A 363 -1.34 6.18 10.59
N ALA A 364 -0.53 5.31 10.01
CA ALA A 364 -1.01 4.14 9.31
C ALA A 364 -1.78 3.18 10.25
N ARG A 365 -1.24 2.95 11.45
CA ARG A 365 -1.90 2.18 12.52
C ARG A 365 -3.28 2.74 12.86
N ASP A 366 -3.35 4.05 13.12
CA ASP A 366 -4.57 4.73 13.55
C ASP A 366 -5.64 4.75 12.44
N LEU A 367 -5.23 4.85 11.17
CA LEU A 367 -6.16 4.74 10.03
C LEU A 367 -6.82 3.37 9.97
N ILE A 368 -6.05 2.29 10.16
CA ILE A 368 -6.59 0.94 10.23
C ILE A 368 -7.49 0.78 11.45
N HIS A 369 -7.10 1.32 12.60
CA HIS A 369 -7.92 1.29 13.80
C HIS A 369 -9.27 1.97 13.60
N HIS A 370 -9.27 3.20 13.05
CA HIS A 370 -10.48 3.93 12.70
C HIS A 370 -11.37 3.16 11.70
N HIS A 371 -10.76 2.48 10.72
CA HIS A 371 -11.50 1.61 9.81
C HIS A 371 -12.18 0.45 10.53
N ILE A 372 -11.46 -0.24 11.42
CA ILE A 372 -12.00 -1.38 12.19
C ILE A 372 -13.15 -0.94 13.09
N LEU A 373 -13.01 0.18 13.81
CA LEU A 373 -14.10 0.73 14.64
C LEU A 373 -15.35 0.98 13.80
N GLY A 374 -15.19 1.53 12.59
CA GLY A 374 -16.30 1.72 11.65
C GLY A 374 -16.95 0.42 11.17
N LEU A 375 -16.19 -0.68 11.04
CA LEU A 375 -16.76 -2.00 10.73
C LEU A 375 -17.52 -2.58 11.92
N MET A 376 -16.94 -2.52 13.12
CA MET A 376 -17.55 -3.01 14.35
C MET A 376 -18.87 -2.30 14.65
N GLN A 377 -18.92 -0.98 14.44
CA GLN A 377 -20.14 -0.19 14.65
C GLN A 377 -21.25 -0.62 13.67
N LYS A 378 -20.93 -0.78 12.39
CA LYS A 378 -21.90 -1.23 11.37
C LYS A 378 -22.43 -2.63 11.66
N ASP A 379 -21.58 -3.54 12.11
CA ASP A 379 -21.99 -4.90 12.45
C ASP A 379 -22.89 -4.93 13.69
N LYS A 380 -22.68 -4.02 14.66
CA LYS A 380 -23.58 -3.83 15.81
C LYS A 380 -24.95 -3.31 15.36
N GLU A 381 -24.98 -2.26 14.55
CA GLU A 381 -26.21 -1.68 13.99
C GLU A 381 -26.98 -2.72 13.17
N LYS A 382 -26.29 -3.54 12.37
CA LYS A 382 -26.92 -4.62 11.60
C LYS A 382 -27.57 -5.67 12.50
N LYS A 383 -26.87 -6.14 13.53
CA LYS A 383 -27.40 -7.12 14.48
C LYS A 383 -28.59 -6.59 15.27
N GLU A 384 -28.56 -5.30 15.63
CA GLU A 384 -29.67 -4.64 16.31
C GLU A 384 -30.90 -4.56 15.41
N ALA A 385 -30.73 -4.13 14.15
CA ALA A 385 -31.81 -4.10 13.17
C ALA A 385 -32.39 -5.49 12.86
N GLU A 386 -31.55 -6.52 12.77
CA GLU A 386 -32.00 -7.92 12.60
C GLU A 386 -32.84 -8.38 13.79
N ARG A 387 -32.40 -8.11 15.02
CA ARG A 387 -33.14 -8.45 16.25
C ARG A 387 -34.47 -7.69 16.34
N GLU A 388 -34.50 -6.42 15.97
CA GLU A 388 -35.74 -5.63 15.92
C GLU A 388 -36.71 -6.17 14.88
N ALA A 389 -36.22 -6.56 13.70
CA ALA A 389 -37.04 -7.18 12.65
C ALA A 389 -37.60 -8.54 13.10
N GLU A 390 -36.79 -9.37 13.76
CA GLU A 390 -37.23 -10.65 14.34
C GLU A 390 -38.29 -10.44 15.44
N ALA A 391 -38.09 -9.45 16.32
CA ALA A 391 -39.05 -9.11 17.37
C ALA A 391 -40.37 -8.59 16.80
N ALA A 392 -40.32 -7.71 15.78
CA ALA A 392 -41.50 -7.22 15.09
C ALA A 392 -42.25 -8.35 14.39
N PHE A 393 -41.54 -9.26 13.73
CA PHE A 393 -42.14 -10.43 13.10
C PHE A 393 -42.81 -11.37 14.12
N ALA A 394 -42.14 -11.63 15.25
CA ALA A 394 -42.72 -12.42 16.34
C ALA A 394 -43.97 -11.77 16.95
N GLN A 395 -44.01 -10.43 17.06
CA GLN A 395 -45.19 -9.70 17.52
C GLN A 395 -46.37 -9.85 16.55
N VAL A 396 -46.14 -9.73 15.24
CA VAL A 396 -47.18 -9.94 14.22
C VAL A 396 -47.77 -11.36 14.31
N LEU A 397 -46.92 -12.37 14.54
CA LEU A 397 -47.39 -13.75 14.74
C LEU A 397 -48.22 -13.91 16.04
N ALA A 398 -47.82 -13.24 17.12
CA ALA A 398 -48.55 -13.26 18.40
C ALA A 398 -49.90 -12.53 18.32
N GLU A 399 -50.03 -11.50 17.50
CA GLU A 399 -51.30 -10.80 17.25
C GLU A 399 -52.20 -11.60 16.30
N GLY A 400 -51.66 -12.17 15.22
CA GLY A 400 -52.42 -13.03 14.31
C GLY A 400 -52.94 -14.34 14.94
N THR A 401 -52.30 -14.84 16.00
CA THR A 401 -52.79 -15.99 16.78
C THR A 401 -53.93 -15.60 17.73
N ARG A 402 -53.96 -14.36 18.24
CA ARG A 402 -55.07 -13.85 19.06
C ARG A 402 -56.35 -13.63 18.24
N ASP A 403 -56.23 -13.19 16.99
CA ASP A 403 -57.39 -13.06 16.09
C ASP A 403 -57.98 -14.43 15.72
N ALA A 404 -57.15 -15.48 15.64
CA ALA A 404 -57.62 -16.86 15.45
C ALA A 404 -58.35 -17.42 16.69
N GLU A 405 -57.92 -17.08 17.91
CA GLU A 405 -58.62 -17.47 19.15
C GLU A 405 -59.95 -16.70 19.33
N ILE A 406 -60.03 -15.42 18.94
CA ILE A 406 -61.28 -14.65 19.00
C ILE A 406 -62.30 -15.16 17.95
N GLY A 407 -61.84 -15.59 16.78
CA GLY A 407 -62.67 -16.26 15.76
C GLY A 407 -63.24 -17.61 16.22
N SER A 408 -62.55 -18.30 17.14
CA SER A 408 -63.03 -19.55 17.75
C SER A 408 -64.12 -19.34 18.81
N VAL A 409 -64.23 -18.16 19.41
CA VAL A 409 -65.25 -17.87 20.46
C VAL A 409 -66.59 -17.46 19.84
N PHE A 410 -66.61 -17.00 18.58
CA PHE A 410 -67.86 -16.68 17.86
C PHE A 410 -68.49 -17.85 17.10
N ALA A 411 -67.84 -19.01 17.04
CA ALA A 411 -68.39 -20.23 16.40
C ALA A 411 -69.17 -21.15 17.36
N ALA A 412 -69.41 -20.71 18.60
CA ALA A 412 -70.13 -21.47 19.62
C ALA A 412 -71.28 -20.65 20.22
N PHE A 413 -72.24 -20.23 19.41
CA PHE A 413 -73.61 -20.01 19.88
C PHE A 413 -74.57 -20.70 18.91
N PRO A 414 -75.41 -21.64 19.40
CA PRO A 414 -76.20 -22.56 18.57
C PRO A 414 -77.37 -21.91 17.82
#